data_AF-A0A1G9EUH9-F1
#
_entry.id   AF-A0A1G9EUH9-F1
#
_cell.length_a   1.000
_cell.length_b   1.000
_cell.length_c   1.000
_cell.angle_alpha   90.00
_cell.angle_beta   90.00
_cell.angle_gamma   90.00
#
_symmetry.space_group_name_H-M   'P 1'
#
loop_
_entity.id
_entity.type
_entity.pdbx_description
1 polymer ?
#
loop_
_entity_poly.entity_id
_entity_poly.type
_entity_poly.pdbx_seq_one_letter_code
_entity_poly.pdbx_strand_id
1 'polypeptide(L)'
;MNGPDNPLPSGYPDPEAVGWLRTDEIEFLELHIRMTITPGERIVQLWQLADGHPVSWIGNVFRIDSEPPGLYLNHKFETTLNRPQRDSLARLAAKFWKS
;
A
#
# COMPACT_ATOMS: atom_id res chain seq x y z
N MET A 1 24.24 17.43 -1.42
CA MET A 1 23.05 18.19 -1.00
C MET A 1 22.03 17.16 -0.56
N ASN A 2 21.78 17.04 0.75
CA ASN A 2 20.70 16.20 1.26
C ASN A 2 19.40 16.96 0.98
N GLY A 3 18.53 16.38 0.14
CA GLY A 3 17.20 16.93 -0.12
C GLY A 3 16.40 17.00 1.19
N PRO A 4 15.33 17.81 1.24
CA PRO A 4 14.54 17.94 2.45
C PRO A 4 14.04 16.56 2.89
N ASP A 5 14.35 16.19 4.14
CA ASP A 5 13.77 15.04 4.82
C ASP A 5 12.25 15.26 4.88
N ASN A 6 11.54 14.87 3.82
CA ASN A 6 10.09 14.91 3.79
C ASN A 6 9.63 13.92 4.87
N PRO A 7 8.96 14.39 5.94
CA PRO A 7 8.56 13.50 7.01
C PRO A 7 7.61 12.45 6.44
N LEU A 8 7.88 11.18 6.78
CA LEU A 8 7.02 10.08 6.39
C LEU A 8 5.59 10.34 6.88
N PRO A 9 4.56 10.00 6.08
CA PRO A 9 3.19 10.21 6.49
C PRO A 9 2.89 9.35 7.72
N SER A 10 2.04 9.89 8.60
CA SER A 10 1.64 9.18 9.82
C SER A 10 1.13 7.77 9.50
N GLY A 11 1.65 6.78 10.22
CA GLY A 11 1.33 5.37 10.06
C GLY A 11 2.12 4.63 8.98
N TYR A 12 2.98 5.32 8.19
CA TYR A 12 3.91 4.63 7.31
C TYR A 12 4.91 3.82 8.15
N PRO A 13 5.13 2.54 7.84
CA PRO A 13 6.03 1.70 8.61
C PRO A 13 7.47 2.22 8.47
N ASP A 14 8.04 2.66 9.58
CA ASP A 14 9.44 3.06 9.65
C ASP A 14 10.33 1.81 9.66
N PRO A 15 11.15 1.56 8.61
CA PRO A 15 12.02 0.40 8.54
C PRO A 15 12.98 0.29 9.72
N GLU A 16 13.41 1.41 10.30
CA GLU A 16 14.32 1.43 11.45
C GLU A 16 13.62 0.93 12.72
N ALA A 17 12.32 1.21 12.86
CA ALA A 17 11.52 0.77 14.00
C ALA A 17 11.05 -0.69 13.88
N VAL A 18 10.72 -1.16 12.67
CA VAL A 18 10.19 -2.53 12.45
C VAL A 18 11.27 -3.57 12.16
N GLY A 19 12.52 -3.15 11.93
CA GLY A 19 13.69 -3.99 11.69
C GLY A 19 13.74 -4.66 10.31
N TRP A 20 12.58 -5.00 9.73
CA TRP A 20 12.45 -5.47 8.36
C TRP A 20 11.13 -4.97 7.78
N LEU A 21 11.15 -4.48 6.56
CA LEU A 21 9.96 -4.11 5.82
C LEU A 21 10.08 -4.64 4.40
N ARG A 22 9.12 -5.46 3.98
CA ARG A 22 9.03 -5.85 2.57
C ARG A 22 8.25 -4.78 1.83
N THR A 23 8.81 -4.31 0.73
CA THR A 23 8.18 -3.32 -0.14
C THR A 23 8.18 -3.77 -1.59
N ASP A 24 7.17 -3.36 -2.35
CA ASP A 24 7.15 -3.44 -3.81
C ASP A 24 6.33 -2.27 -4.36
N GLU A 25 6.59 -1.86 -5.59
CA GLU A 25 5.99 -0.68 -6.21
C GLU A 25 5.25 -1.05 -7.49
N ILE A 26 4.06 -0.47 -7.68
CA ILE A 26 3.25 -0.67 -8.87
C ILE A 26 2.68 0.65 -9.37
N GLU A 27 2.45 0.70 -10.67
CA GLU A 27 1.63 1.73 -11.30
C GLU A 27 0.20 1.19 -11.47
N PHE A 28 -0.79 1.91 -10.96
CA PHE A 28 -2.20 1.52 -11.03
C PHE A 28 -3.09 2.74 -11.30
N LEU A 29 -3.65 2.82 -12.52
CA LEU A 29 -4.52 3.93 -12.94
C LEU A 29 -3.88 5.31 -12.69
N GLU A 30 -2.63 5.47 -13.12
CA GLU A 30 -1.83 6.70 -12.94
C GLU A 30 -1.43 7.00 -11.47
N LEU A 31 -1.71 6.08 -10.55
CA LEU A 31 -1.19 6.13 -9.18
C LEU A 31 0.08 5.29 -9.07
N HIS A 32 1.16 5.91 -8.62
CA HIS A 32 2.33 5.19 -8.14
C HIS A 32 2.06 4.73 -6.70
N ILE A 33 2.03 3.41 -6.47
CA ILE A 33 1.67 2.80 -5.20
C ILE A 33 2.83 1.96 -4.68
N ARG A 34 3.26 2.23 -3.44
CA ARG A 34 4.11 1.32 -2.67
C ARG A 34 3.25 0.42 -1.80
N MET A 35 3.45 -0.87 -1.93
CA MET A 35 2.90 -1.91 -1.08
C MET A 35 3.90 -2.24 0.02
N THR A 36 3.43 -2.35 1.26
CA THR A 36 4.28 -2.66 2.41
C THR A 36 3.71 -3.81 3.23
N ILE A 37 4.58 -4.70 3.72
CA ILE A 37 4.25 -5.76 4.69
C ILE A 37 5.27 -5.71 5.84
N THR A 38 4.75 -5.58 7.05
CA THR A 38 5.51 -5.71 8.30
C THR A 38 5.61 -7.19 8.70
N PRO A 39 6.75 -7.67 9.23
CA PRO A 39 6.90 -9.04 9.73
C PRO A 39 5.79 -9.45 10.70
N GLY A 40 5.23 -10.64 10.51
CA GLY A 40 4.16 -11.18 11.35
C GLY A 40 2.76 -10.67 11.00
N GLU A 41 2.63 -9.65 10.16
CA GLU A 41 1.33 -9.15 9.71
C GLU A 41 0.81 -9.92 8.48
N ARG A 42 -0.52 -10.02 8.39
CA ARG A 42 -1.25 -10.55 7.22
C ARG A 42 -2.04 -9.45 6.53
N ILE A 43 -1.48 -8.26 6.52
CA ILE A 43 -2.06 -7.06 5.93
C ILE A 43 -1.01 -6.46 5.00
N VAL A 44 -1.43 -6.14 3.78
CA VAL A 44 -0.64 -5.33 2.86
C VAL A 44 -1.16 -3.91 2.96
N GLN A 45 -0.31 -2.97 3.35
CA GLN A 45 -0.69 -1.55 3.32
C GLN A 45 -0.33 -0.95 1.96
N LEU A 46 -1.17 -0.04 1.49
CA LEU A 46 -1.02 0.63 0.21
C LEU A 46 -0.74 2.12 0.44
N TRP A 47 0.31 2.62 -0.19
CA TRP A 47 0.78 4.00 -0.02
C TRP A 47 0.94 4.67 -1.37
N GLN A 48 0.31 5.83 -1.55
CA GLN A 48 0.55 6.64 -2.74
C GLN A 48 1.95 7.25 -2.62
N LEU A 49 2.70 7.20 -3.72
CA LEU A 49 3.97 7.88 -3.87
C LEU A 49 3.82 9.16 -4.70
N ALA A 50 4.64 10.15 -4.38
CA ALA A 50 4.99 11.26 -5.26
C ALA A 50 6.52 11.35 -5.30
N ASP A 51 7.09 11.37 -6.50
CA ASP A 51 8.56 11.41 -6.69
C ASP A 51 9.30 10.33 -5.87
N GLY A 52 8.73 9.11 -5.79
CA GLY A 52 9.29 7.98 -5.05
C GLY A 52 9.10 8.02 -3.52
N HIS A 53 8.46 9.07 -2.99
CA HIS A 53 8.25 9.27 -1.56
C HIS A 53 6.79 9.01 -1.17
N PRO A 54 6.53 8.28 -0.07
CA PRO A 54 5.16 8.09 0.42
C PRO A 54 4.53 9.43 0.81
N VAL A 55 3.35 9.72 0.27
CA VAL A 55 2.63 10.99 0.53
C VAL A 55 1.26 10.79 1.15
N SER A 56 0.61 9.65 0.91
CA SER A 56 -0.67 9.35 1.55
C SER A 56 -0.93 7.87 1.68
N TRP A 57 -1.59 7.48 2.76
CA TRP A 57 -2.12 6.13 2.92
C TRP A 57 -3.34 5.94 2.01
N ILE A 58 -3.36 4.89 1.21
CA ILE A 58 -4.48 4.55 0.32
C ILE A 58 -5.47 3.63 1.04
N GLY A 59 -4.97 2.60 1.70
CA GLY A 59 -5.79 1.53 2.24
C GLY A 59 -5.00 0.29 2.66
N ASN A 60 -5.75 -0.74 3.04
CA ASN A 60 -5.22 -2.03 3.49
C ASN A 60 -5.89 -3.17 2.73
N VAL A 61 -5.08 -4.14 2.32
CA VAL A 61 -5.56 -5.43 1.81
C VAL A 61 -5.35 -6.50 2.88
N PHE A 62 -6.41 -7.24 3.18
CA PHE A 62 -6.47 -8.23 4.24
C PHE A 62 -7.15 -9.51 3.73
N ARG A 63 -7.14 -10.59 4.52
CA ARG A 63 -7.64 -11.91 4.09
C ARG A 63 -7.03 -12.34 2.74
N ILE A 64 -5.72 -12.14 2.59
CA ILE A 64 -4.96 -12.44 1.36
C ILE A 64 -5.03 -13.90 0.90
N ASP A 65 -5.42 -14.81 1.81
CA ASP A 65 -5.65 -16.23 1.54
C ASP A 65 -7.06 -16.53 1.01
N SER A 66 -7.99 -15.55 1.02
CA SER A 66 -9.38 -15.69 0.57
C SER A 66 -9.59 -15.14 -0.85
N GLU A 67 -10.65 -15.63 -1.51
CA GLU A 67 -11.07 -15.18 -2.85
C GLU A 67 -12.53 -14.71 -2.81
N PRO A 68 -12.81 -13.40 -2.98
CA PRO A 68 -11.84 -12.32 -3.20
C PRO A 68 -11.12 -11.90 -1.89
N PRO A 69 -9.89 -11.35 -2.00
CA PRO A 69 -9.25 -10.68 -0.88
C PRO A 69 -10.08 -9.49 -0.39
N GLY A 70 -9.94 -9.15 0.90
CA GLY A 70 -10.56 -7.95 1.47
C GLY A 70 -9.76 -6.70 1.14
N LEU A 71 -10.44 -5.60 0.85
CA LEU A 71 -9.83 -4.29 0.65
C LEU A 71 -10.60 -3.24 1.48
N TYR A 72 -9.86 -2.51 2.30
CA TYR A 72 -10.29 -1.30 2.96
C TYR A 72 -9.57 -0.12 2.32
N LEU A 73 -10.29 0.92 1.94
CA LEU A 73 -9.70 2.14 1.37
C LEU A 73 -10.03 3.32 2.27
N ASN A 74 -9.21 4.37 2.22
CA ASN A 74 -9.59 5.64 2.81
C ASN A 74 -10.76 6.28 2.00
N HIS A 75 -11.42 7.28 2.58
CA HIS A 75 -12.56 7.95 1.97
C HIS A 75 -12.28 8.53 0.56
N LYS A 76 -11.07 9.06 0.32
CA LYS A 76 -10.68 9.61 -0.99
C LYS A 76 -10.69 8.51 -2.05
N PHE A 77 -10.07 7.36 -1.78
CA PHE A 77 -9.99 6.27 -2.76
C PHE A 77 -11.27 5.43 -2.83
N GLU A 78 -12.07 5.38 -1.76
CA GLU A 78 -13.42 4.83 -1.81
C GLU A 78 -14.35 5.62 -2.73
N THR A 79 -14.19 6.93 -2.86
CA THR A 79 -15.00 7.73 -3.79
C THR A 79 -14.43 7.75 -5.21
N THR A 80 -13.11 7.57 -5.37
CA THR A 80 -12.43 7.63 -6.67
C THR A 80 -12.49 6.31 -7.44
N LEU A 81 -12.29 5.17 -6.76
CA LEU A 81 -12.20 3.87 -7.42
C LEU A 81 -13.58 3.22 -7.50
N ASN A 82 -13.95 2.70 -8.67
CA ASN A 82 -15.13 1.85 -8.82
C ASN A 82 -14.86 0.40 -8.37
N ARG A 83 -15.91 -0.42 -8.27
CA ARG A 83 -15.79 -1.80 -7.77
C ARG A 83 -14.80 -2.68 -8.54
N PRO A 84 -14.84 -2.76 -9.89
CA PRO A 84 -13.82 -3.52 -10.63
C PRO A 84 -12.37 -3.08 -10.37
N GLN A 85 -12.14 -1.78 -10.21
CA GLN A 85 -10.82 -1.23 -9.91
C GLN A 85 -10.37 -1.64 -8.50
N ARG A 86 -11.28 -1.57 -7.52
CA ARG A 86 -11.03 -2.05 -6.14
C ARG A 86 -10.68 -3.55 -6.12
N ASP A 87 -11.46 -4.36 -6.81
CA ASP A 87 -11.23 -5.81 -6.89
C ASP A 87 -9.87 -6.13 -7.55
N SER A 88 -9.51 -5.37 -8.59
CA SER A 88 -8.21 -5.52 -9.27
C SER A 88 -7.04 -5.14 -8.36
N LEU A 89 -7.15 -4.01 -7.64
CA LEU A 89 -6.13 -3.55 -6.69
C LEU A 89 -5.95 -4.55 -5.54
N ALA A 90 -7.05 -5.07 -4.99
CA ALA A 90 -7.01 -6.08 -3.94
C ALA A 90 -6.25 -7.35 -4.38
N ARG A 91 -6.48 -7.81 -5.61
CA ARG A 91 -5.78 -8.98 -6.18
C ARG A 91 -4.30 -8.73 -6.40
N LEU A 92 -3.92 -7.53 -6.87
CA LEU A 92 -2.51 -7.16 -7.07
C LEU A 92 -1.75 -7.20 -5.73
N ALA A 93 -2.30 -6.56 -4.70
CA ALA A 93 -1.72 -6.57 -3.36
C ALA A 93 -1.65 -7.99 -2.75
N ALA A 94 -2.69 -8.82 -2.95
CA ALA A 94 -2.67 -10.20 -2.51
C ALA A 94 -1.59 -11.05 -3.21
N LYS A 95 -1.29 -10.76 -4.49
CA LYS A 95 -0.17 -11.42 -5.21
C LYS A 95 1.18 -11.01 -4.63
N PHE A 96 1.37 -9.72 -4.32
CA PHE A 96 2.58 -9.23 -3.67
C PHE A 96 2.87 -9.98 -2.36
N TRP A 97 1.86 -10.24 -1.54
CA TRP A 97 2.04 -11.02 -0.31
C TRP A 97 2.48 -12.48 -0.56
N LYS A 98 2.00 -13.11 -1.65
CA LYS A 98 2.26 -14.53 -1.98
C LYS A 98 3.60 -14.76 -2.71
N SER A 99 4.15 -13.72 -3.35
CA SER A 99 5.45 -13.77 -4.03
C SER A 99 6.59 -13.86 -3.03
#